data_AF-A0A9W8ZUK7-F1
#
_entry.id   AF-A0A9W8ZUK7-F1
#
_cell.length_a   1.000
_cell.length_b   1.000
_cell.length_c   1.000
_cell.angle_alpha   90.00
_cell.angle_beta   90.00
_cell.angle_gamma   90.00
#
_symmetry.space_group_name_H-M   'P 1'
#
loop_
_entity.id
_entity.type
_entity.pdbx_description
1 polymer ?
#
loop_
_entity_poly.entity_id
_entity_poly.type
_entity_poly.pdbx_seq_one_letter_code
_entity_poly.pdbx_strand_id
1 'polypeptide(L)'
;MTGFLCIRDALDGTSLGYVSSAFNSFGEYGPMASPGQRLEVSINTDTMGPISIVTTNGPDPDLPFMVGITGFANDASGLRPGKYNYVYLGAGNRTAVNVSPRSGDNSFSRATGNPEGIESTIFSLRPTLDVMPFWINGDGSKPNISLGLYENVLFLTGDKTMFAETFGPVTWVILSFEPES
;
A
#
# COMPACT_ATOMS: atom_id res chain seq x y z
N MET A 1 -14.80 -11.46 1.03
CA MET A 1 -14.95 -11.65 -0.43
C MET A 1 -13.55 -11.74 -1.02
N THR A 2 -13.28 -12.75 -1.85
CA THR A 2 -12.01 -12.89 -2.58
C THR A 2 -12.05 -12.13 -3.89
N GLY A 3 -10.89 -11.72 -4.39
CA GLY A 3 -10.78 -10.91 -5.60
C GLY A 3 -9.34 -10.47 -5.86
N PHE A 4 -9.18 -9.53 -6.79
CA PHE A 4 -7.89 -8.96 -7.17
C PHE A 4 -7.89 -7.45 -6.97
N LEU A 5 -6.69 -6.88 -6.85
CA LEU A 5 -6.50 -5.42 -6.81
C LEU A 5 -6.02 -4.95 -8.19
N CYS A 6 -6.90 -4.29 -8.92
CA CYS A 6 -6.61 -3.65 -10.20
C CYS A 6 -5.96 -2.28 -9.95
N ILE A 7 -4.81 -2.04 -10.56
CA ILE A 7 -4.12 -0.75 -10.55
C ILE A 7 -4.68 0.07 -11.69
N ARG A 8 -5.21 1.26 -11.42
CA ARG A 8 -5.80 2.14 -12.42
C ARG A 8 -5.12 3.50 -12.40
N ASP A 9 -4.97 4.10 -13.57
CA ASP A 9 -4.48 5.47 -13.69
C ASP A 9 -5.43 6.43 -12.94
N ALA A 10 -4.88 7.32 -12.11
CA ALA A 10 -5.69 8.20 -11.27
C ALA A 10 -6.37 9.34 -12.05
N LEU A 11 -5.94 9.61 -13.29
CA LEU A 11 -6.50 10.68 -14.13
C LEU A 11 -7.73 10.21 -14.89
N ASP A 12 -7.66 9.03 -15.52
CA ASP A 12 -8.70 8.56 -16.44
C ASP A 12 -9.29 7.18 -16.09
N GLY A 13 -8.77 6.50 -15.06
CA GLY A 13 -9.27 5.20 -14.61
C GLY A 13 -8.88 4.01 -15.49
N THR A 14 -8.03 4.22 -16.50
CA THR A 14 -7.49 3.16 -17.36
C THR A 14 -6.79 2.11 -16.53
N SER A 15 -7.04 0.83 -16.81
CA SER A 15 -6.34 -0.26 -16.12
C SER A 15 -4.87 -0.29 -16.55
N LEU A 16 -3.99 -0.32 -15.56
CA LEU A 16 -2.54 -0.45 -15.69
C LEU A 16 -2.07 -1.88 -15.32
N GLY A 17 -3.01 -2.80 -15.08
CA GLY A 17 -2.75 -4.16 -14.62
C GLY A 17 -3.23 -4.41 -13.19
N TYR A 18 -2.62 -5.38 -12.53
CA TYR A 18 -2.99 -5.82 -11.18
C TYR A 18 -1.78 -5.82 -10.26
N VAL A 19 -2.01 -5.77 -8.96
CA VAL A 19 -0.97 -5.98 -7.95
C VAL A 19 -0.37 -7.38 -8.11
N SER A 20 0.96 -7.47 -8.04
CA SER A 20 1.73 -8.70 -8.18
C SER A 20 1.61 -9.59 -6.95
N SER A 21 1.49 -10.91 -7.15
CA SER A 21 1.64 -11.92 -6.09
C SER A 21 3.11 -12.22 -5.75
N ALA A 22 4.06 -11.47 -6.30
CA ALA A 22 5.49 -11.51 -6.01
C ALA A 22 5.99 -10.15 -5.53
N PHE A 23 6.90 -10.15 -4.54
CA PHE A 23 7.65 -8.95 -4.16
C PHE A 23 8.75 -8.63 -5.16
N ASN A 24 9.20 -7.37 -5.16
CA ASN A 24 10.53 -7.02 -5.66
C ASN A 24 11.64 -7.52 -4.69
N SER A 25 12.91 -7.22 -5.00
CA SER A 25 14.06 -7.60 -4.16
C SER A 25 14.08 -6.95 -2.77
N PHE A 26 13.23 -5.95 -2.53
CA PHE A 26 13.12 -5.21 -1.27
C PHE A 26 11.88 -5.61 -0.48
N GLY A 27 11.11 -6.62 -0.90
CA GLY A 27 9.91 -7.04 -0.17
C GLY A 27 8.67 -6.17 -0.44
N GLU A 28 8.64 -5.43 -1.55
CA GLU A 28 7.58 -4.46 -1.83
C GLU A 28 6.65 -4.96 -2.94
N TYR A 29 5.37 -4.61 -2.86
CA TYR A 29 4.38 -4.89 -3.89
C TYR A 29 4.45 -3.88 -5.03
N GLY A 30 4.22 -4.38 -6.24
CA GLY A 30 4.23 -3.64 -7.49
C GLY A 30 3.22 -4.19 -8.50
N PRO A 31 3.22 -3.70 -9.74
CA PRO A 31 2.40 -4.25 -10.82
C PRO A 31 2.91 -5.64 -11.20
N MET A 32 2.00 -6.51 -11.62
CA MET A 32 2.33 -7.85 -12.10
C MET A 32 3.26 -7.80 -13.32
N ALA A 33 4.24 -8.70 -13.38
CA ALA A 33 5.07 -8.89 -14.58
C ALA A 33 4.39 -9.79 -15.63
N SER A 34 3.42 -10.60 -15.21
CA SER A 34 2.67 -11.51 -16.09
C SER A 34 1.25 -11.82 -15.56
N PRO A 35 0.28 -12.21 -16.42
CA PRO A 35 -1.11 -12.46 -16.01
C PRO A 35 -1.33 -13.53 -14.93
N GLY A 36 -0.37 -14.46 -14.76
CA GLY A 36 -0.41 -15.52 -13.75
C GLY A 36 0.06 -15.09 -12.36
N GLN A 37 0.53 -13.84 -12.21
CA GLN A 37 1.10 -13.32 -10.97
C GLN A 37 0.18 -12.27 -10.33
N ARG A 38 -1.14 -12.45 -10.41
CA ARG A 38 -2.09 -11.54 -9.76
C ARG A 38 -2.19 -11.87 -8.28
N LEU A 39 -2.07 -10.86 -7.43
CA LEU A 39 -2.31 -10.98 -5.99
C LEU A 39 -3.80 -11.17 -5.74
N GLU A 40 -4.15 -12.35 -5.28
CA GLU A 40 -5.47 -12.67 -4.77
C GLU A 40 -5.58 -12.19 -3.33
N VAL A 41 -6.67 -11.47 -3.04
CA VAL A 41 -6.92 -10.85 -1.75
C VAL A 41 -8.32 -11.17 -1.24
N SER A 42 -8.46 -11.23 0.08
CA SER A 42 -9.74 -11.28 0.78
C SER A 42 -10.00 -9.98 1.54
N ILE A 43 -11.14 -9.35 1.24
CA ILE A 43 -11.61 -8.12 1.89
C ILE A 43 -12.97 -8.38 2.55
N ASN A 44 -13.16 -7.85 3.76
CA ASN A 44 -14.48 -7.77 4.38
C ASN A 44 -15.25 -6.57 3.82
N THR A 45 -16.18 -6.83 2.90
CA THR A 45 -16.98 -5.80 2.21
C THR A 45 -18.15 -5.28 3.04
N ASP A 46 -18.48 -5.94 4.16
CA ASP A 46 -19.59 -5.55 5.04
C ASP A 46 -19.14 -4.54 6.11
N THR A 47 -17.83 -4.28 6.21
CA THR A 47 -17.27 -3.34 7.18
C THR A 47 -17.39 -1.91 6.67
N MET A 48 -18.07 -1.06 7.43
CA MET A 48 -17.96 0.40 7.25
C MET A 48 -16.72 0.92 7.97
N GLY A 49 -15.76 1.48 7.22
CA GLY A 49 -14.55 2.11 7.78
C GLY A 49 -13.26 1.36 7.42
N PRO A 50 -12.23 1.44 8.28
CA PRO A 50 -10.95 0.79 8.05
C PRO A 50 -11.07 -0.72 7.87
N ILE A 51 -10.45 -1.24 6.81
CA ILE A 51 -10.37 -2.66 6.50
C ILE A 51 -8.92 -3.14 6.54
N SER A 52 -8.75 -4.45 6.78
CA SER A 52 -7.50 -5.15 6.46
C SER A 52 -7.69 -5.90 5.14
N ILE A 53 -6.65 -5.92 4.32
CA ILE A 53 -6.61 -6.71 3.08
C ILE A 53 -5.75 -7.93 3.37
N VAL A 54 -6.36 -9.12 3.32
CA VAL A 54 -5.65 -10.39 3.51
C VAL A 54 -5.16 -10.87 2.15
N THR A 55 -3.91 -11.27 2.02
CA THR A 55 -3.33 -11.83 0.77
C THR A 55 -3.38 -13.35 0.81
N THR A 56 -4.11 -13.99 -0.11
CA THR A 56 -4.34 -15.45 -0.08
C THR A 56 -3.30 -16.24 -0.86
N ASN A 57 -2.66 -15.61 -1.85
CA ASN A 57 -1.56 -16.18 -2.63
C ASN A 57 -0.28 -15.33 -2.57
N GLY A 58 -0.13 -14.53 -1.51
CA GLY A 58 1.05 -13.67 -1.31
C GLY A 58 2.35 -14.46 -1.10
N PRO A 59 3.53 -13.83 -1.27
CA PRO A 59 4.82 -14.53 -1.27
C PRO A 59 5.19 -15.19 0.06
N ASP A 60 4.67 -14.66 1.16
CA ASP A 60 5.04 -15.06 2.53
C ASP A 60 3.77 -15.37 3.35
N PRO A 61 3.52 -16.66 3.67
CA PRO A 61 2.33 -17.06 4.40
C PRO A 61 2.33 -16.59 5.87
N ASP A 62 3.49 -16.23 6.44
CA ASP A 62 3.58 -15.71 7.80
C ASP A 62 3.24 -14.22 7.88
N LEU A 63 3.14 -13.53 6.74
CA LEU A 63 2.78 -12.11 6.63
C LEU A 63 1.51 -11.93 5.80
N PRO A 64 0.33 -12.37 6.27
CA PRO A 64 -0.85 -12.55 5.42
C PRO A 64 -1.63 -11.25 5.14
N PHE A 65 -1.13 -10.08 5.54
CA PHE A 65 -1.81 -8.80 5.33
C PHE A 65 -1.01 -7.90 4.42
N MET A 66 -1.69 -7.23 3.48
CA MET A 66 -1.12 -6.05 2.82
C MET A 66 -1.05 -4.91 3.84
N VAL A 67 0.14 -4.33 4.02
CA VAL A 67 0.42 -3.28 4.99
C VAL A 67 1.13 -2.11 4.34
N GLY A 68 1.00 -0.92 4.93
CA GLY A 68 1.91 0.18 4.69
C GLY A 68 3.14 0.00 5.57
N ILE A 69 4.33 0.19 4.99
CA ILE A 69 5.64 0.14 5.66
C ILE A 69 6.27 1.52 5.56
N THR A 70 6.74 2.10 6.66
CA THR A 70 7.41 3.41 6.64
C THR A 70 8.61 3.39 5.69
N GLY A 71 8.76 4.44 4.89
CA GLY A 71 9.86 4.57 3.96
C GLY A 71 11.20 4.72 4.67
N PHE A 72 12.20 3.97 4.21
CA PHE A 72 13.56 3.98 4.76
C PHE A 72 14.22 5.36 4.76
N ALA A 73 13.95 6.18 3.74
CA ALA A 73 14.51 7.52 3.63
C ALA A 73 13.70 8.60 4.37
N ASN A 74 12.62 8.23 5.08
CA ASN A 74 11.75 9.20 5.71
C ASN A 74 12.44 9.98 6.84
N ASP A 75 12.09 11.26 6.96
CA ASP A 75 12.34 12.02 8.18
C ASP A 75 11.22 11.83 9.23
N ALA A 76 11.41 12.39 10.42
CA ALA A 76 10.44 12.29 11.52
C ALA A 76 9.11 13.04 11.28
N SER A 77 8.93 13.73 10.16
CA SER A 77 7.74 14.55 9.91
C SER A 77 6.52 13.74 9.47
N GLY A 78 6.67 12.48 9.05
CA GLY A 78 5.57 11.69 8.50
C GLY A 78 5.09 12.20 7.13
N LEU A 79 3.92 11.76 6.66
CA LEU A 79 3.39 12.07 5.33
C LEU A 79 2.77 13.47 5.27
N ARG A 80 3.52 14.53 5.58
CA ARG A 80 3.00 15.91 5.62
C ARG A 80 3.14 16.64 4.29
N PRO A 81 2.31 17.67 4.04
CA PRO A 81 2.56 18.64 2.99
C PRO A 81 3.96 19.26 3.12
N GLY A 82 4.65 19.47 1.99
CA GLY A 82 6.02 19.98 1.96
C GLY A 82 7.10 18.92 2.24
N LYS A 83 6.75 17.63 2.31
CA LYS A 83 7.66 16.54 2.66
C LYS A 83 7.63 15.42 1.62
N TYR A 84 8.79 14.86 1.33
CA TYR A 84 8.96 13.76 0.36
C TYR A 84 8.68 12.38 0.96
N ASN A 85 8.37 12.32 2.26
CA ASN A 85 8.17 11.06 2.97
C ASN A 85 7.10 10.19 2.28
N TYR A 86 7.30 8.88 2.39
CA TYR A 86 6.47 7.89 1.72
C TYR A 86 6.30 6.62 2.57
N VAL A 87 5.38 5.77 2.14
CA VAL A 87 5.09 4.46 2.75
C VAL A 87 4.99 3.44 1.64
N TYR A 88 5.81 2.39 1.67
CA TYR A 88 5.72 1.29 0.71
C TYR A 88 4.48 0.44 1.00
N LEU A 89 3.88 -0.16 -0.03
CA LEU A 89 2.97 -1.28 0.16
C LEU A 89 3.75 -2.59 0.15
N GLY A 90 3.64 -3.37 1.21
CA GLY A 90 4.26 -4.68 1.33
C GLY A 90 3.36 -5.64 2.10
N ALA A 91 3.91 -6.75 2.53
CA ALA A 91 3.25 -7.69 3.45
C ALA A 91 3.73 -7.52 4.90
N GLY A 92 2.85 -7.77 5.86
CA GLY A 92 3.16 -7.69 7.28
C GLY A 92 2.11 -8.33 8.19
N ASN A 93 2.35 -8.22 9.48
CA ASN A 93 1.38 -8.61 10.50
C ASN A 93 0.26 -7.57 10.65
N ARG A 94 -0.90 -8.02 11.14
CA ARG A 94 -2.03 -7.13 11.42
C ARG A 94 -1.72 -6.16 12.56
N THR A 95 -2.04 -4.89 12.36
CA THR A 95 -2.02 -3.86 13.39
C THR A 95 -3.43 -3.53 13.88
N ALA A 96 -3.52 -2.86 15.03
CA ALA A 96 -4.78 -2.30 15.50
C ALA A 96 -5.29 -1.20 14.54
N VAL A 97 -6.60 -0.98 14.54
CA VAL A 97 -7.26 0.05 13.72
C VAL A 97 -7.02 1.44 14.31
N ASN A 98 -6.86 2.45 13.45
CA ASN A 98 -6.74 3.87 13.82
C ASN A 98 -5.52 4.17 14.70
N VAL A 99 -4.36 3.61 14.36
CA VAL A 99 -3.13 3.78 15.13
C VAL A 99 -2.00 4.25 14.24
N SER A 100 -1.06 5.00 14.81
CA SER A 100 0.17 5.33 14.11
C SER A 100 1.04 4.08 13.85
N PRO A 101 1.98 4.17 12.89
CA PRO A 101 2.96 3.13 12.60
C PRO A 101 3.67 2.67 13.84
N ARG A 102 3.92 1.37 13.90
CA ARG A 102 4.54 0.70 15.04
C ARG A 102 5.52 -0.35 14.56
N SER A 103 6.45 -0.72 15.42
CA SER A 103 7.31 -1.87 15.17
C SER A 103 6.44 -3.13 14.96
N GLY A 104 6.79 -3.89 13.93
CA GLY A 104 6.09 -5.11 13.54
C GLY A 104 6.84 -5.82 12.42
N ASP A 105 6.68 -7.14 12.36
CA ASP A 105 7.31 -7.95 11.31
C ASP A 105 6.70 -7.65 9.94
N ASN A 106 7.56 -7.48 8.95
CA ASN A 106 7.19 -7.08 7.60
C ASN A 106 8.23 -7.49 6.55
N SER A 107 7.72 -7.65 5.33
CA SER A 107 8.43 -8.08 4.14
C SER A 107 9.68 -7.24 3.83
N PHE A 108 9.60 -5.91 3.92
CA PHE A 108 10.75 -5.04 3.70
C PHE A 108 11.87 -5.25 4.72
N SER A 109 11.50 -5.31 6.00
CA SER A 109 12.46 -5.52 7.08
C SER A 109 13.11 -6.90 6.99
N ARG A 110 12.35 -7.94 6.60
CA ARG A 110 12.89 -9.29 6.33
C ARG A 110 13.85 -9.30 5.14
N ALA A 111 13.50 -8.63 4.04
CA ALA A 111 14.28 -8.63 2.81
C ALA A 111 15.59 -7.82 2.93
N THR A 112 15.54 -6.69 3.63
CA THR A 112 16.66 -5.74 3.69
C THR A 112 17.48 -5.80 4.98
N GLY A 113 16.90 -6.35 6.05
CA GLY A 113 17.48 -6.29 7.40
C GLY A 113 17.31 -4.94 8.11
N ASN A 114 16.65 -3.95 7.48
CA ASN A 114 16.40 -2.64 8.09
C ASN A 114 15.00 -2.61 8.72
N PRO A 115 14.88 -2.45 10.06
CA PRO A 115 13.58 -2.42 10.71
C PRO A 115 12.78 -1.16 10.37
N GLU A 116 11.59 -1.35 9.81
CA GLU A 116 10.62 -0.28 9.52
C GLU A 116 9.28 -0.52 10.21
N GLY A 117 8.56 0.56 10.52
CA GLY A 117 7.25 0.51 11.15
C GLY A 117 6.14 0.17 10.15
N ILE A 118 5.06 -0.46 10.63
CA ILE A 118 3.93 -0.88 9.78
C ILE A 118 2.56 -0.44 10.30
N GLU A 119 1.59 -0.40 9.39
CA GLU A 119 0.15 -0.32 9.66
C GLU A 119 -0.64 -1.13 8.60
N SER A 120 -1.55 -2.01 9.03
CA SER A 120 -2.30 -2.93 8.14
C SER A 120 -3.74 -2.50 7.86
N THR A 121 -4.27 -1.56 8.63
CA THR A 121 -5.68 -1.12 8.54
C THR A 121 -5.75 0.28 7.94
N ILE A 122 -5.01 0.48 6.87
CA ILE A 122 -4.81 1.78 6.20
C ILE A 122 -5.70 1.96 4.98
N PHE A 123 -6.66 1.05 4.77
CA PHE A 123 -7.54 1.08 3.61
C PHE A 123 -8.99 1.21 4.03
N SER A 124 -9.80 1.81 3.17
CA SER A 124 -11.25 1.80 3.24
C SER A 124 -11.80 1.41 1.88
N LEU A 125 -12.89 0.66 1.84
CA LEU A 125 -13.55 0.29 0.59
C LEU A 125 -14.72 1.23 0.32
N ARG A 126 -14.73 1.87 -0.85
CA ARG A 126 -15.88 2.67 -1.31
C ARG A 126 -16.97 1.78 -1.91
N PRO A 127 -18.23 2.25 -2.01
CA PRO A 127 -19.28 1.54 -2.73
C PRO A 127 -18.95 1.26 -4.21
N THR A 128 -18.08 2.07 -4.81
CA THR A 128 -17.53 1.87 -6.18
C THR A 128 -16.47 0.78 -6.25
N LEU A 129 -16.16 0.12 -5.13
CA LEU A 129 -15.07 -0.84 -4.95
C LEU A 129 -13.66 -0.24 -5.08
N ASP A 130 -13.54 1.09 -5.05
CA ASP A 130 -12.24 1.74 -4.92
C ASP A 130 -11.68 1.50 -3.52
N VAL A 131 -10.42 1.06 -3.46
CA VAL A 131 -9.65 0.84 -2.22
C VAL A 131 -8.88 2.10 -1.91
N MET A 132 -9.36 2.86 -0.93
CA MET A 132 -8.85 4.17 -0.58
C MET A 132 -7.88 4.10 0.58
N PRO A 133 -6.58 4.39 0.35
CA PRO A 133 -5.62 4.45 1.43
C PRO A 133 -5.82 5.70 2.29
N PHE A 134 -5.46 5.60 3.56
CA PHE A 134 -5.29 6.70 4.48
C PHE A 134 -4.14 6.38 5.42
N TRP A 135 -3.63 7.37 6.15
CA TRP A 135 -2.49 7.19 7.04
C TRP A 135 -2.64 8.03 8.30
N ILE A 136 -2.08 7.55 9.40
CA ILE A 136 -2.01 8.29 10.67
C ILE A 136 -0.53 8.48 11.00
N ASN A 137 -0.05 9.72 10.97
CA ASN A 137 1.33 10.01 11.36
C ASN A 137 1.58 9.70 12.85
N GLY A 138 2.85 9.66 13.26
CA GLY A 138 3.24 9.40 14.67
C GLY A 138 2.66 10.39 15.69
N ASP A 139 2.29 11.60 15.27
CA ASP A 139 1.63 12.60 16.12
C ASP A 139 0.10 12.52 16.11
N GLY A 140 -0.47 11.54 15.41
CA GLY A 140 -1.92 11.36 15.24
C GLY A 140 -2.55 12.19 14.11
N SER A 141 -1.76 13.01 13.40
CA SER A 141 -2.29 13.77 12.25
C SER A 141 -2.65 12.85 11.08
N LYS A 142 -3.71 13.23 10.35
CA LYS A 142 -4.30 12.47 9.23
C LYS A 142 -4.17 13.26 7.93
N PRO A 143 -3.03 13.17 7.23
CA PRO A 143 -2.83 13.89 5.98
C PRO A 143 -3.71 13.31 4.86
N ASN A 144 -3.88 14.10 3.80
CA ASN A 144 -4.42 13.58 2.54
C ASN A 144 -3.36 12.69 1.89
N ILE A 145 -3.76 11.49 1.48
CA ILE A 145 -2.84 10.49 0.92
C ILE A 145 -3.10 10.33 -0.57
N SER A 146 -2.00 10.26 -1.33
CA SER A 146 -1.99 9.83 -2.73
C SER A 146 -1.26 8.50 -2.84
N LEU A 147 -1.74 7.62 -3.72
CA LEU A 147 -1.06 6.39 -4.11
C LEU A 147 -0.32 6.63 -5.43
N GLY A 148 0.93 6.22 -5.48
CA GLY A 148 1.78 6.33 -6.66
C GLY A 148 2.43 4.99 -7.01
N LEU A 149 2.90 4.94 -8.24
CA LEU A 149 3.75 3.91 -8.78
C LEU A 149 5.07 4.55 -9.25
N TYR A 150 6.17 4.15 -8.63
CA TYR A 150 7.52 4.63 -8.96
C TYR A 150 8.45 3.41 -8.99
N GLU A 151 9.25 3.27 -10.06
CA GLU A 151 10.16 2.12 -10.26
C GLU A 151 9.51 0.74 -10.01
N ASN A 152 8.26 0.57 -10.47
CA ASN A 152 7.44 -0.64 -10.25
C ASN A 152 7.11 -0.95 -8.78
N VAL A 153 7.10 0.06 -7.90
CA VAL A 153 6.72 -0.08 -6.49
C VAL A 153 5.51 0.79 -6.19
N LEU A 154 4.51 0.20 -5.54
CA LEU A 154 3.36 0.92 -5.02
C LEU A 154 3.73 1.59 -3.69
N PHE A 155 3.42 2.89 -3.59
CA PHE A 155 3.72 3.66 -2.40
C PHE A 155 2.66 4.73 -2.13
N LEU A 156 2.54 5.14 -0.87
CA LEU A 156 1.71 6.24 -0.41
C LEU A 156 2.57 7.46 -0.11
N THR A 157 2.06 8.65 -0.40
CA THR A 157 2.68 9.93 -0.01
C THR A 157 1.63 10.96 0.39
N GLY A 158 2.03 11.88 1.27
CA GLY A 158 1.23 13.05 1.63
C GLY A 158 1.40 14.24 0.69
N ASP A 159 2.43 14.24 -0.16
CA ASP A 159 2.73 15.34 -1.08
C ASP A 159 3.32 14.81 -2.40
N LYS A 160 2.47 14.85 -3.44
CA LYS A 160 2.81 14.37 -4.78
C LYS A 160 3.97 15.16 -5.39
N THR A 161 3.95 16.47 -5.22
CA THR A 161 4.92 17.38 -5.84
C THR A 161 6.28 17.17 -5.19
N MET A 162 6.33 17.19 -3.86
CA MET A 162 7.59 17.04 -3.13
C MET A 162 8.23 15.68 -3.33
N PHE A 163 7.44 14.61 -3.39
CA PHE A 163 7.96 13.28 -3.74
C PHE A 163 8.56 13.30 -5.15
N ALA A 164 7.82 13.80 -6.14
CA ALA A 164 8.26 13.79 -7.54
C ALA A 164 9.48 14.68 -7.80
N GLU A 165 9.61 15.81 -7.10
CA GLU A 165 10.80 16.67 -7.15
C GLU A 165 12.04 16.00 -6.54
N THR A 166 11.85 15.13 -5.54
CA THR A 166 12.93 14.47 -4.82
C THR A 166 13.41 13.21 -5.54
N PHE A 167 12.50 12.36 -5.99
CA PHE A 167 12.81 11.04 -6.53
C PHE A 167 12.64 10.94 -8.05
N GLY A 168 11.83 11.81 -8.65
CA GLY A 168 11.56 11.82 -10.09
C GLY A 168 10.08 11.56 -10.43
N PRO A 169 9.75 11.50 -11.74
CA PRO A 169 8.37 11.38 -12.19
C PRO A 169 7.65 10.13 -11.65
N VAL A 170 6.39 10.30 -11.26
CA VAL A 170 5.54 9.25 -10.68
C VAL A 170 4.29 9.05 -11.52
N THR A 171 3.88 7.80 -11.71
CA THR A 171 2.54 7.47 -12.20
C THR A 171 1.57 7.43 -11.02
N TRP A 172 0.63 8.37 -10.97
CA TRP A 172 -0.37 8.40 -9.89
C TRP A 172 -1.50 7.42 -10.19
N VAL A 173 -1.85 6.60 -9.21
CA VAL A 173 -2.77 5.48 -9.40
C VAL A 173 -3.81 5.40 -8.30
N ILE A 174 -4.87 4.65 -8.56
CA ILE A 174 -5.82 4.17 -7.57
C ILE A 174 -5.87 2.64 -7.60
N LEU A 175 -6.33 2.03 -6.51
CA LEU A 175 -6.63 0.60 -6.46
C LEU A 175 -8.14 0.40 -6.53
N SER A 176 -8.56 -0.56 -7.34
CA SER A 176 -9.94 -1.01 -7.45
C SER A 176 -10.01 -2.50 -7.13
N PHE A 177 -10.89 -2.88 -6.21
CA PHE A 177 -11.13 -4.28 -5.86
C PHE A 177 -12.07 -4.90 -6.89
N GLU A 178 -11.63 -5.98 -7.51
CA GLU A 178 -12.40 -6.75 -8.49
C GLU A 178 -12.71 -8.14 -7.90
N PRO A 179 -13.95 -8.37 -7.40
CA PRO A 179 -14.34 -9.65 -6.83
C PRO A 179 -14.21 -10.79 -7.83
N GLU A 180 -13.82 -11.97 -7.34
CA GLU A 180 -13.99 -13.21 -8.08
C GLU A 180 -15.48 -13.58 -8.16
N SER A 181 -15.90 -14.05 -9.33
CA SER A 181 -17.27 -14.52 -9.61
C SER A 181 -17.56 -15.88 -9.00
#